data_AF-A0A938MZG8-F1
#
_entry.id   AF-A0A938MZG8-F1
#
_cell.length_a   1.000
_cell.length_b   1.000
_cell.length_c   1.000
_cell.angle_alpha   90.00
_cell.angle_beta   90.00
_cell.angle_gamma   90.00
#
_symmetry.space_group_name_H-M   'P 1'
#
loop_
_entity.id
_entity.type
_entity.pdbx_description
1 polymer ?
#
loop_
_entity_poly.entity_id
_entity_poly.type
_entity_poly.pdbx_seq_one_letter_code
_entity_poly.pdbx_strand_id
1 'polypeptide(L)'
;MSDREPDLFDICARRHRGDEMSRAANLATDKPWNQDRVMQFLATVPDATCDEAEVALDLPHQTCSARFSELKRRKWIVPTTKRPTRTGCLARAWKVSVEQ
;
A
#
# COMPACT_ATOMS: atom_id res chain seq x y z
N MET A 1 11.63 -14.02 28.81
CA MET A 1 10.97 -12.70 28.71
C MET A 1 11.74 -11.95 27.65
N SER A 2 11.22 -11.89 26.43
CA SER A 2 11.92 -11.27 25.29
C SER A 2 11.27 -9.93 24.99
N ASP A 3 11.96 -8.87 25.42
CA ASP A 3 11.75 -7.48 25.01
C ASP A 3 11.67 -7.39 23.48
N ARG A 4 10.51 -6.95 22.98
CA ARG A 4 10.28 -6.69 21.57
C ARG A 4 10.22 -5.18 21.39
N GLU A 5 11.36 -4.61 21.00
CA GLU A 5 11.53 -3.21 20.62
C GLU A 5 10.37 -2.73 19.73
N PRO A 6 9.76 -1.56 20.01
CA PRO A 6 8.69 -1.03 19.19
C PRO A 6 9.23 -0.62 17.83
N ASP A 7 8.77 -1.33 16.79
CA ASP A 7 9.07 -1.11 15.37
C ASP A 7 8.90 0.36 14.99
N LEU A 8 10.03 1.06 14.89
CA LEU A 8 10.19 2.48 14.58
C LEU A 8 9.66 2.86 13.17
N PHE A 9 9.18 1.88 12.38
CA PHE A 9 8.80 2.04 10.97
C PHE A 9 7.29 2.10 10.69
N ASP A 10 6.44 2.18 11.71
CA ASP A 10 4.98 2.32 11.53
C ASP A 10 4.57 3.78 11.27
N ILE A 11 4.61 4.21 10.01
CA ILE A 11 4.21 5.55 9.59
C ILE A 11 2.68 5.75 9.72
N CYS A 12 1.88 4.68 9.80
CA CYS A 12 0.45 4.77 10.10
C CYS A 12 0.17 5.11 11.57
N ALA A 13 1.08 4.74 12.49
CA ALA A 13 0.97 5.07 13.92
C ALA A 13 1.11 6.57 14.23
N ARG A 14 1.73 7.37 13.35
CA ARG A 14 1.92 8.82 13.59
C ARG A 14 0.74 9.70 13.22
N ARG A 15 -0.25 9.20 12.46
CA ARG A 15 -1.40 10.01 11.99
C ARG A 15 -2.65 9.88 12.86
N HIS A 16 -2.76 8.80 13.64
CA HIS A 16 -3.83 8.57 14.61
C HIS A 16 -3.17 8.36 15.96
N ARG A 17 -3.47 9.17 16.98
CA ARG A 17 -2.81 9.21 18.30
C ARG A 17 -2.88 7.89 19.09
N GLY A 18 -2.26 6.82 18.59
CA GLY A 18 -2.16 5.53 19.29
C GLY A 18 -3.50 4.93 19.69
N ASP A 19 -4.56 5.05 18.88
CA ASP A 19 -5.82 4.40 19.19
C ASP A 19 -5.66 2.88 19.04
N GLU A 20 -5.68 2.18 20.17
CA GLU A 20 -5.39 0.76 20.33
C GLU A 20 -6.27 -0.12 19.41
N MET A 21 -7.48 0.38 19.13
CA MET A 21 -8.45 -0.19 18.18
C MET A 21 -7.93 -0.30 16.74
N SER A 22 -7.14 0.67 16.27
CA SER A 22 -6.65 0.70 14.88
C SER A 22 -5.58 -0.37 14.65
N ARG A 23 -4.76 -0.65 15.68
CA ARG A 23 -3.74 -1.70 15.64
C ARG A 23 -4.37 -3.09 15.60
N ALA A 24 -5.38 -3.33 16.44
CA ALA A 24 -6.11 -4.59 16.50
C ALA A 24 -6.94 -4.84 15.22
N ALA A 25 -7.65 -3.82 14.70
CA ALA A 25 -8.43 -3.93 13.47
C ALA A 25 -7.54 -4.23 12.26
N ASN A 26 -6.38 -3.57 12.16
CA ASN A 26 -5.44 -3.85 11.09
C ASN A 26 -4.94 -5.30 11.20
N LEU A 27 -4.59 -5.81 12.40
CA LEU A 27 -4.10 -7.18 12.64
C LEU A 27 -5.13 -8.28 12.32
N ALA A 28 -6.42 -8.00 12.48
CA ALA A 28 -7.49 -8.98 12.31
C ALA A 28 -8.03 -9.12 10.86
N THR A 29 -7.69 -8.22 9.93
CA THR A 29 -8.30 -8.17 8.58
C THR A 29 -7.33 -8.62 7.48
N ASP A 30 -7.39 -9.89 7.08
CA ASP A 30 -6.89 -10.48 5.80
C ASP A 30 -5.70 -9.76 5.12
N LYS A 31 -4.65 -9.54 5.91
CA LYS A 31 -3.54 -8.62 5.59
C LYS A 31 -2.63 -9.04 4.42
N PRO A 32 -2.35 -10.33 4.15
CA PRO A 32 -1.49 -10.71 3.03
C PRO A 32 -2.22 -10.72 1.69
N TRP A 33 -3.49 -11.15 1.66
CA TRP A 33 -4.19 -11.42 0.40
C TRP A 33 -4.38 -10.17 -0.45
N ASN A 34 -4.75 -9.04 0.15
CA ASN A 34 -4.88 -7.77 -0.58
C ASN A 34 -3.54 -7.22 -1.04
N GLN A 35 -2.46 -7.45 -0.28
CA GLN A 35 -1.12 -7.06 -0.68
C GLN A 35 -0.68 -7.87 -1.92
N ASP A 36 -0.92 -9.18 -1.90
CA ASP A 36 -0.61 -10.08 -3.01
C ASP A 36 -1.41 -9.73 -4.25
N ARG A 37 -2.71 -9.41 -4.12
CA ARG A 37 -3.54 -8.95 -5.24
C ARG A 37 -3.00 -7.66 -5.88
N VAL A 38 -2.58 -6.68 -5.08
CA VAL A 38 -1.97 -5.44 -5.59
C VAL A 38 -0.65 -5.75 -6.30
N MET A 39 0.19 -6.62 -5.74
CA MET A 39 1.45 -7.03 -6.37
C MET A 39 1.23 -7.77 -7.69
N GLN A 40 0.29 -8.73 -7.73
CA GLN A 40 -0.08 -9.46 -8.94
C GLN A 40 -0.61 -8.51 -10.00
N PHE A 41 -1.50 -7.58 -9.65
CA PHE A 41 -1.98 -6.56 -10.58
C PHE A 41 -0.82 -5.74 -11.15
N LEU A 42 0.07 -5.20 -10.30
CA LEU A 42 1.23 -4.43 -10.74
C LEU A 42 2.24 -5.25 -11.55
N ALA A 43 2.26 -6.58 -11.42
CA ALA A 43 3.07 -7.46 -12.25
C ALA A 43 2.45 -7.68 -13.65
N THR A 44 1.14 -7.51 -13.80
CA THR A 44 0.43 -7.64 -15.09
C THR A 44 0.42 -6.37 -15.93
N VAL A 45 0.76 -5.23 -15.35
CA VAL A 45 0.73 -3.92 -16.01
C VAL A 45 2.11 -3.25 -15.96
N PRO A 46 2.47 -2.37 -16.92
CA PRO A 46 3.77 -1.69 -16.92
C PRO A 46 3.96 -0.77 -15.72
N ASP A 47 2.88 -0.07 -15.35
CA ASP A 47 2.74 0.78 -14.17
C ASP A 47 1.26 1.06 -13.92
N ALA A 48 0.90 1.38 -12.67
CA ALA A 48 -0.43 1.84 -12.32
C ALA A 48 -0.41 2.81 -11.14
N THR A 49 -1.38 3.70 -11.11
CA THR A 49 -1.69 4.56 -9.97
C THR A 49 -2.50 3.80 -8.91
N CYS A 50 -2.53 4.36 -7.70
CA CYS A 50 -3.37 3.82 -6.63
C CYS A 50 -4.86 3.81 -7.00
N ASP A 51 -5.31 4.82 -7.76
CA ASP A 51 -6.70 4.96 -8.25
C ASP A 51 -7.04 3.84 -9.26
N GLU A 52 -6.15 3.58 -10.22
CA GLU A 52 -6.34 2.50 -11.20
C GLU A 52 -6.37 1.12 -10.51
N ALA A 53 -5.48 0.89 -9.53
CA ALA A 53 -5.45 -0.35 -8.77
C ALA A 53 -6.70 -0.51 -7.88
N GLU A 54 -7.21 0.58 -7.32
CA GLU A 54 -8.45 0.60 -6.52
C GLU A 54 -9.64 0.09 -7.36
N VAL A 55 -9.78 0.63 -8.56
CA VAL A 55 -10.85 0.28 -9.50
C VAL A 55 -10.68 -1.14 -10.05
N ALA A 56 -9.45 -1.52 -10.41
CA ALA A 56 -9.18 -2.83 -10.99
C ALA A 56 -9.37 -3.98 -9.99
N LEU A 57 -9.13 -3.74 -8.69
CA LEU A 57 -9.20 -4.77 -7.65
C LEU A 57 -10.47 -4.71 -6.81
N ASP A 58 -11.32 -3.71 -7.05
CA ASP A 58 -12.51 -3.41 -6.24
C ASP A 58 -12.17 -3.30 -4.74
N LEU A 59 -11.11 -2.54 -4.45
CA LEU A 59 -10.63 -2.31 -3.08
C LEU A 59 -11.04 -0.91 -2.60
N PRO A 60 -11.32 -0.71 -1.30
CA PRO A 60 -11.50 0.63 -0.76
C PRO A 60 -10.20 1.45 -0.86
N HIS A 61 -10.30 2.75 -1.16
CA HIS A 61 -9.15 3.68 -1.25
C HIS A 61 -8.18 3.57 -0.08
N GLN A 62 -8.69 3.55 1.16
CA GLN A 62 -7.88 3.47 2.38
C GLN A 62 -7.06 2.18 2.42
N THR A 63 -7.66 1.07 1.99
CA THR A 63 -7.01 -0.25 1.91
C THR A 63 -5.94 -0.24 0.81
N CYS A 64 -6.27 0.21 -0.40
CA CYS A 64 -5.33 0.26 -1.52
C CYS A 64 -4.12 1.16 -1.18
N SER A 65 -4.37 2.35 -0.65
CA SER A 65 -3.34 3.32 -0.25
C SER A 65 -2.42 2.78 0.85
N ALA A 66 -2.97 2.03 1.82
CA ALA A 66 -2.18 1.35 2.84
C ALA A 66 -1.25 0.29 2.22
N ARG A 67 -1.76 -0.56 1.32
CA ARG A 67 -0.95 -1.61 0.65
C ARG A 67 0.16 -1.01 -0.21
N PHE A 68 -0.14 0.02 -1.01
CA PHE A 68 0.90 0.76 -1.74
C PHE A 68 1.96 1.33 -0.78
N SER A 69 1.56 1.83 0.39
CA SER A 69 2.50 2.37 1.38
C SER A 69 3.43 1.30 1.97
N GLU A 70 2.91 0.11 2.26
CA GLU A 70 3.72 -1.03 2.69
C GLU A 70 4.68 -1.52 1.60
N LEU A 71 4.20 -1.65 0.35
CA LEU A 71 5.01 -2.08 -0.80
C LEU A 71 6.14 -1.09 -1.10
N LYS A 72 5.87 0.22 -1.02
CA LYS A 72 6.90 1.28 -1.13
C LYS A 72 7.94 1.15 -0.03
N ARG A 73 7.51 0.95 1.22
CA ARG A 73 8.43 0.82 2.37
C ARG A 73 9.37 -0.38 2.20
N ARG A 74 8.86 -1.47 1.64
CA ARG A 74 9.64 -2.68 1.31
C ARG A 74 10.47 -2.55 0.03
N LYS A 75 10.35 -1.43 -0.70
CA LYS A 75 10.97 -1.20 -2.02
C LYS A 75 10.58 -2.26 -3.07
N TRP A 76 9.42 -2.88 -2.91
CA TRP A 76 8.88 -3.85 -3.89
C TRP A 76 8.28 -3.18 -5.11
N ILE A 77 7.91 -1.90 -4.98
CA ILE A 77 7.43 -1.08 -6.07
C ILE A 77 8.23 0.23 -6.14
N VAL A 78 8.46 0.71 -7.36
CA VAL A 78 9.20 1.93 -7.64
C VAL A 78 8.32 2.94 -8.36
N PRO A 79 8.49 4.25 -8.10
CA PRO A 79 7.72 5.27 -8.79
C PRO A 79 8.14 5.34 -10.27
N THR A 80 7.17 5.55 -11.16
CA THR A 80 7.42 5.80 -12.59
C THR A 80 7.14 7.26 -12.93
N THR A 81 6.01 7.52 -13.58
CA THR A 81 5.59 8.83 -14.05
C THR A 81 4.43 9.36 -13.21
N LYS A 82 4.04 10.62 -13.43
CA LYS A 82 2.75 11.12 -12.93
C LYS A 82 1.73 11.01 -14.05
N ARG A 83 0.53 10.52 -13.75
CA ARG A 83 -0.58 10.40 -14.69
C ARG A 83 -1.85 11.02 -14.09
N PRO A 84 -2.74 11.59 -14.93
CA PRO A 84 -4.05 12.01 -14.48
C PRO A 84 -4.86 10.80 -14.03
N THR A 85 -5.44 10.89 -12.84
CA THR A 85 -6.44 9.94 -12.32
C THR A 85 -7.78 10.16 -13.02
N ARG A 86 -8.77 9.31 -12.70
CA ARG A 86 -10.16 9.48 -13.17
C ARG A 86 -10.75 10.87 -12.90
N THR A 87 -10.30 11.54 -11.85
CA THR A 87 -10.76 12.89 -11.46
C THR A 87 -9.94 14.02 -12.07
N GLY A 88 -8.96 13.72 -12.94
CA GLY A 88 -8.07 14.71 -13.55
C GLY A 88 -6.91 15.17 -12.66
N CYS A 89 -6.78 14.63 -11.45
CA CYS A 89 -5.66 14.94 -10.55
C CYS A 89 -4.40 14.15 -10.95
N LEU A 90 -3.22 14.75 -10.87
CA LEU A 90 -1.97 14.04 -11.15
C LEU A 90 -1.58 13.13 -9.97
N ALA A 91 -1.66 11.81 -10.17
CA ALA A 91 -1.15 10.81 -9.24
C ALA A 91 0.15 10.17 -9.73
N ARG A 92 0.97 9.69 -8.80
CA ARG A 92 2.17 8.92 -9.13
C ARG A 92 1.78 7.50 -9.53
N ALA A 93 2.24 7.04 -10.68
CA ALA A 93 2.18 5.65 -11.08
C ALA A 93 3.37 4.87 -10.49
N TRP A 94 3.15 3.59 -10.23
CA TRP A 94 4.10 2.68 -9.61
C TRP A 94 4.19 1.39 -10.40
N LYS A 95 5.36 0.76 -10.42
CA LYS A 95 5.59 -0.54 -11.03
C LYS A 95 6.35 -1.46 -10.09
N VAL A 96 6.31 -2.76 -10.34
CA VAL A 96 7.11 -3.73 -9.59
C VAL A 96 8.61 -3.46 -9.79
N SER A 97 9.38 -3.54 -8.70
CA SER A 97 10.83 -3.47 -8.74
C SER A 97 11.41 -4.81 -9.18
N VAL A 98 12.32 -4.80 -10.16
CA VAL A 98 12.95 -6.02 -10.71
C VAL A 98 14.18 -6.47 -9.93
N GLU A 99 14.64 -5.66 -8.96
CA GLU A 99 15.79 -5.96 -8.09
C GLU A 99 15.37 -6.79 -6.87
N GLN A 100 14.72 -7.93 -7.10
CA GLN A 100 14.41 -8.93 -6.05
C GLN A 100 15.45 -10.03 -6.01
#